data_AF-A0A9D7PZG6-F1
#
_entry.id   AF-A0A9D7PZG6-F1
#
_cell.length_a   1.000
_cell.length_b   1.000
_cell.length_c   1.000
_cell.angle_alpha   90.00
_cell.angle_beta   90.00
_cell.angle_gamma   90.00
#
_symmetry.space_group_name_H-M   'P 1'
#
loop_
_entity.id
_entity.type
_entity.pdbx_description
1 polymer ?
#
loop_
_entity_poly.entity_id
_entity_poly.type
_entity_poly.pdbx_seq_one_letter_code
_entity_poly.pdbx_strand_id
1 'polypeptide(L)'
;MKLFTAAGMVIATTIAILLSLVFRSIVDIWYYIGSLFVPSLIFLVSGSYFPKLKLGSGITLFQIIFVPIVGLIWFFFREQLFSGTILAEVEPMLIGIAAGSFFYLSKTVKRHP
;
A
#
# COMPACT_ATOMS: atom_id res chain seq x y z
N MET A 1 -8.41 -12.60 31.61
CA MET A 1 -8.06 -12.15 30.24
C MET A 1 -8.39 -13.30 29.29
N LYS A 2 -9.65 -13.42 28.87
CA LYS A 2 -10.30 -12.85 27.67
C LYS A 2 -10.09 -13.75 26.43
N LEU A 3 -11.00 -14.71 26.25
CA LEU A 3 -11.04 -15.72 25.17
C LEU A 3 -10.68 -15.15 23.77
N PHE A 4 -11.11 -13.92 23.47
CA PHE A 4 -10.80 -13.21 22.22
C PHE A 4 -9.30 -12.93 22.03
N THR A 5 -8.58 -12.59 23.09
CA THR A 5 -7.13 -12.37 23.03
C THR A 5 -6.40 -13.69 22.78
N ALA A 6 -6.84 -14.76 23.45
CA ALA A 6 -6.29 -16.11 23.23
C ALA A 6 -6.58 -16.60 21.79
N ALA A 7 -7.80 -16.42 21.30
CA ALA A 7 -8.18 -16.76 19.93
C ALA A 7 -7.36 -15.95 18.91
N GLY A 8 -7.18 -14.65 19.13
CA GLY A 8 -6.34 -13.80 18.29
C GLY A 8 -4.88 -14.27 18.25
N MET A 9 -4.31 -14.66 19.39
CA MET A 9 -2.96 -15.22 19.44
C MET A 9 -2.85 -16.54 18.71
N VAL A 10 -3.81 -17.46 18.88
CA VAL A 10 -3.82 -18.75 18.18
C VAL A 10 -3.93 -18.53 16.68
N ILE A 11 -4.83 -17.66 16.22
CA ILE A 11 -4.99 -17.32 14.80
C ILE A 11 -3.70 -16.70 14.24
N ALA A 12 -3.14 -15.68 14.90
CA ALA A 12 -1.91 -15.02 14.46
C ALA A 12 -0.72 -16.00 14.40
N THR A 13 -0.59 -16.88 15.39
CA THR A 13 0.47 -17.90 15.43
C THR A 13 0.30 -18.91 14.31
N THR A 14 -0.94 -19.34 14.04
CA THR A 14 -1.26 -20.28 12.96
C THR A 14 -0.90 -19.66 11.60
N ILE A 15 -1.29 -18.41 11.38
CA ILE A 15 -0.95 -17.65 10.16
C ILE A 15 0.58 -17.51 10.02
N ALA A 16 1.28 -17.18 11.11
CA ALA A 16 2.74 -17.06 11.11
C ALA A 16 3.44 -18.38 10.76
N ILE A 17 2.99 -19.50 11.31
CA ILE A 17 3.51 -20.84 10.98
C ILE A 17 3.28 -21.13 9.50
N LEU A 18 2.07 -20.90 8.97
CA LEU A 18 1.77 -21.11 7.55
C LEU A 18 2.64 -20.25 6.64
N LEU A 19 2.83 -18.98 6.98
CA LEU A 19 3.73 -18.07 6.26
C LEU A 19 5.18 -18.55 6.27
N SER A 20 5.66 -19.09 7.40
CA SER A 20 7.03 -19.60 7.52
C SER A 20 7.35 -20.79 6.63
N LEU A 21 6.32 -21.54 6.20
CA LEU A 21 6.47 -22.66 5.27
C LEU A 21 6.59 -22.19 3.81
N VAL A 22 6.05 -21.00 3.49
CA VAL A 22 6.03 -20.46 2.12
C VAL A 22 7.21 -19.53 1.87
N PHE A 23 7.55 -18.68 2.84
CA PHE A 23 8.55 -17.64 2.69
C PHE A 23 9.87 -18.03 3.34
N ARG A 24 10.95 -17.95 2.56
CA ARG A 24 12.31 -18.27 3.03
C ARG A 24 12.93 -17.15 3.89
N SER A 25 12.42 -15.93 3.76
CA SER A 25 12.93 -14.75 4.45
C SER A 25 11.79 -13.86 4.93
N ILE A 26 11.87 -13.41 6.19
CA ILE A 26 10.94 -12.44 6.77
C ILE A 26 11.10 -11.07 6.10
N VAL A 27 12.31 -10.76 5.62
CA VAL A 27 12.61 -9.49 4.94
C VAL A 27 11.79 -9.37 3.65
N ASP A 28 11.62 -10.47 2.91
CA ASP A 28 10.88 -10.47 1.65
C ASP A 28 9.38 -10.21 1.90
N ILE A 29 8.82 -10.81 2.95
CA ILE A 29 7.43 -10.57 3.37
C ILE A 29 7.24 -9.08 3.69
N TRP A 30 8.15 -8.53 4.51
CA TRP A 30 8.13 -7.13 4.89
C TRP A 30 8.28 -6.20 3.70
N TYR A 31 9.13 -6.57 2.75
CA TYR A 31 9.32 -5.82 1.52
C TYR A 31 8.04 -5.81 0.68
N TYR A 32 7.43 -6.97 0.40
CA TYR A 32 6.21 -7.03 -0.40
C TYR A 32 5.02 -6.30 0.24
N ILE A 33 4.79 -6.52 1.53
CA ILE A 33 3.72 -5.84 2.27
C ILE A 33 4.02 -4.34 2.35
N GLY A 34 5.26 -3.99 2.68
CA GLY A 34 5.71 -2.61 2.79
C GLY A 34 5.50 -1.83 1.49
N SER A 35 6.04 -2.33 0.38
CA SER A 35 5.96 -1.66 -0.92
C SER A 35 4.53 -1.44 -1.41
N LEU A 36 3.58 -2.32 -1.05
CA LEU A 36 2.17 -2.19 -1.45
C LEU A 36 1.38 -1.23 -0.57
N PHE A 37 1.54 -1.29 0.75
CA PHE A 37 0.67 -0.58 1.69
C PHE A 37 1.27 0.71 2.24
N VAL A 38 2.60 0.83 2.35
CA VAL A 38 3.27 2.02 2.89
C VAL A 38 2.92 3.29 2.11
N PRO A 39 2.90 3.32 0.76
CA PRO A 39 2.51 4.53 0.03
C PRO A 39 1.12 5.05 0.43
N SER A 40 0.15 4.15 0.53
CA SER A 40 -1.22 4.46 0.92
C SER A 40 -1.29 5.03 2.34
N LEU A 41 -0.57 4.39 3.29
CA LEU A 41 -0.52 4.82 4.67
C LEU A 41 0.15 6.18 4.86
N ILE A 42 1.24 6.46 4.13
CA ILE A 42 1.92 7.77 4.18
C ILE A 42 0.95 8.89 3.84
N PHE A 43 0.15 8.73 2.77
CA PHE A 43 -0.83 9.73 2.39
C PHE A 43 -2.00 9.84 3.38
N LEU A 44 -2.47 8.72 3.92
CA LEU A 44 -3.50 8.73 4.95
C LEU A 44 -3.07 9.50 6.20
N VAL A 45 -1.87 9.19 6.70
CA VAL A 45 -1.29 9.85 7.88
C VAL A 45 -1.00 11.32 7.59
N SER A 46 -0.50 11.63 6.40
CA SER A 46 -0.26 13.04 6.01
C SER A 46 -1.56 13.83 5.94
N GLY A 47 -2.63 13.26 5.41
CA GLY A 47 -3.95 13.88 5.35
C GLY A 47 -4.61 14.06 6.71
N SER A 48 -4.30 13.22 7.70
CA SER A 48 -4.80 13.36 9.07
C SER A 48 -4.01 14.36 9.90
N TYR A 49 -2.68 14.43 9.71
CA TYR A 49 -1.81 15.32 10.47
C TYR A 49 -1.83 16.76 9.94
N PHE A 50 -1.92 16.95 8.61
CA PHE A 50 -1.89 18.28 7.98
C PHE A 50 -3.27 18.66 7.43
N PRO A 51 -4.00 19.60 8.06
CA PRO A 51 -5.34 20.00 7.61
C PRO A 51 -5.41 20.50 6.16
N LYS A 52 -4.31 21.08 5.64
CA LYS A 52 -4.22 21.53 4.25
C LYS A 52 -4.25 20.36 3.26
N LEU A 53 -3.71 19.21 3.65
CA LEU A 53 -3.65 18.00 2.83
C LEU A 53 -4.96 17.21 2.90
N LYS A 54 -5.62 17.13 4.07
CA LYS A 54 -6.91 16.44 4.30
C LYS A 54 -7.83 16.34 3.07
N LEU A 55 -8.03 15.13 2.55
CA LEU A 55 -8.99 14.86 1.49
C LEU A 55 -10.40 14.67 2.08
N GLY A 56 -11.44 14.68 1.24
CA GLY A 56 -12.78 14.27 1.66
C GLY A 56 -12.79 12.81 2.10
N SER A 57 -13.68 12.42 3.02
CA SER A 57 -13.73 11.05 3.57
C SER A 57 -13.87 9.98 2.48
N GLY A 58 -14.75 10.20 1.49
CA GLY A 58 -14.92 9.28 0.37
C GLY A 58 -13.68 9.17 -0.53
N ILE A 59 -13.03 10.29 -0.82
CA ILE A 59 -11.80 10.32 -1.64
C ILE A 59 -10.64 9.67 -0.87
N THR A 60 -10.55 9.88 0.44
CA THR A 60 -9.54 9.25 1.30
C THR A 60 -9.71 7.74 1.31
N LEU A 61 -10.93 7.24 1.48
CA LEU A 61 -11.23 5.81 1.45
C LEU A 61 -10.89 5.21 0.08
N PHE A 62 -11.28 5.89 -0.99
CA PHE A 62 -10.94 5.46 -2.35
C PHE A 62 -9.42 5.45 -2.57
N GLN A 63 -8.69 6.46 -2.09
CA GLN A 63 -7.23 6.49 -2.16
C GLN A 63 -6.59 5.33 -1.41
N ILE A 64 -7.06 5.02 -0.19
CA ILE A 64 -6.49 3.95 0.64
C ILE A 64 -6.53 2.61 -0.09
N ILE A 65 -7.61 2.37 -0.84
CA ILE A 65 -7.86 1.13 -1.57
C ILE A 65 -7.19 1.16 -2.95
N PHE A 66 -7.30 2.26 -3.67
CA PHE A 66 -6.81 2.40 -5.04
C PHE A 66 -5.29 2.34 -5.12
N VAL A 67 -4.57 3.00 -4.22
CA VAL A 67 -3.10 3.08 -4.26
C VAL A 67 -2.44 1.69 -4.15
N PRO A 68 -2.81 0.82 -3.19
CA PRO A 68 -2.29 -0.55 -3.14
C PRO A 68 -2.71 -1.40 -4.34
N ILE A 69 -3.91 -1.21 -4.89
CA ILE A 69 -4.35 -1.94 -6.09
C ILE A 69 -3.47 -1.61 -7.29
N VAL A 70 -3.16 -0.32 -7.51
CA VAL A 70 -2.25 0.07 -8.59
C VAL A 70 -0.86 -0.51 -8.38
N GLY A 71 -0.34 -0.47 -7.14
CA GLY A 71 0.92 -1.12 -6.80
C GLY A 71 0.90 -2.63 -7.04
N LEU A 72 -0.22 -3.30 -6.74
CA LEU A 72 -0.40 -4.74 -6.94
C LEU A 72 -0.44 -5.10 -8.43
N ILE A 73 -1.16 -4.32 -9.23
CA ILE A 73 -1.18 -4.48 -10.69
C ILE A 73 0.24 -4.31 -11.23
N TRP A 74 0.96 -3.27 -10.81
CA TRP A 74 2.34 -3.08 -11.25
C TRP A 74 3.24 -4.26 -10.85
N PHE A 75 3.13 -4.74 -9.62
CA PHE A 75 3.92 -5.86 -9.12
C PHE A 75 3.80 -7.12 -9.99
N PHE A 76 2.58 -7.49 -10.40
CA PHE A 76 2.37 -8.69 -11.22
C PHE A 76 2.72 -8.49 -12.71
N PHE A 77 2.44 -7.31 -13.26
CA PHE A 77 2.54 -7.08 -14.71
C PHE A 77 3.87 -6.47 -15.17
N ARG A 78 4.67 -5.84 -14.28
CA ARG A 78 5.89 -5.11 -14.68
C ARG A 78 6.91 -5.99 -15.41
N GLU A 79 7.14 -7.21 -14.92
CA GLU A 79 8.12 -8.13 -15.51
C GLU A 79 7.63 -8.68 -16.86
N GLN A 80 6.33 -8.89 -16.99
CA GLN A 80 5.72 -9.46 -18.20
C GLN A 80 5.67 -8.44 -19.34
N LEU A 81 5.35 -7.18 -19.03
CA LEU A 81 5.13 -6.13 -20.03
C LEU A 81 6.40 -5.34 -20.37
N PHE A 82 7.35 -5.23 -19.43
CA PHE A 82 8.50 -4.33 -19.55
C PHE A 82 9.85 -5.03 -19.37
N SER A 83 9.89 -6.36 -19.51
CA SER A 83 11.14 -7.14 -19.42
C SER A 83 12.26 -6.54 -20.27
N GLY A 84 13.45 -6.40 -19.68
CA GLY A 84 14.63 -5.84 -20.35
C GLY A 84 14.64 -4.31 -20.48
N THR A 85 13.67 -3.60 -19.90
CA THR A 85 13.66 -2.13 -19.85
C THR A 85 13.82 -1.61 -18.43
N ILE A 86 14.26 -0.35 -18.29
CA ILE A 86 14.41 0.32 -16.99
C ILE A 86 13.09 0.42 -16.20
N LEU A 87 11.95 0.27 -16.88
CA LEU A 87 10.62 0.30 -16.25
C LEU A 87 10.34 -0.95 -15.42
N ALA A 88 10.91 -2.11 -15.76
CA ALA A 88 10.75 -3.32 -14.95
C ALA A 88 11.41 -3.19 -13.57
N GLU A 89 12.49 -2.41 -13.48
CA GLU A 89 13.22 -2.15 -12.23
C GLU A 89 12.44 -1.23 -11.27
N VAL A 90 11.43 -0.50 -11.76
CA VAL A 90 10.63 0.40 -10.92
C VAL A 90 9.83 -0.41 -9.90
N GLU A 91 10.07 -0.08 -8.63
CA GLU A 91 9.41 -0.72 -7.51
C GLU A 91 7.92 -0.34 -7.41
N PRO A 92 7.04 -1.28 -6.99
CA PRO A 92 5.62 -1.00 -6.75
C PRO A 92 5.38 0.18 -5.81
N MET A 93 6.29 0.41 -4.86
CA MET A 93 6.21 1.52 -3.91
C MET A 93 6.22 2.87 -4.61
N LEU A 94 7.08 3.06 -5.61
CA LEU A 94 7.19 4.31 -6.37
C LEU A 94 5.92 4.58 -7.19
N ILE A 95 5.37 3.54 -7.80
CA ILE A 95 4.10 3.62 -8.52
C ILE A 95 2.94 3.96 -7.57
N GLY A 96 2.91 3.35 -6.38
CA GLY A 96 1.95 3.69 -5.34
C GLY A 96 2.07 5.15 -4.89
N ILE A 97 3.30 5.67 -4.74
CA ILE A 97 3.54 7.08 -4.39
C ILE A 97 3.03 8.01 -5.50
N ALA A 98 3.30 7.68 -6.76
CA ALA A 98 2.82 8.44 -7.91
C ALA A 98 1.28 8.45 -7.97
N ALA A 99 0.65 7.29 -7.81
CA ALA A 99 -0.80 7.15 -7.77
C ALA A 99 -1.43 7.93 -6.61
N GLY A 100 -0.82 7.89 -5.41
CA GLY A 100 -1.30 8.63 -4.26
C GLY A 100 -1.15 10.15 -4.42
N SER A 101 -0.06 10.60 -5.02
CA SER A 101 0.19 12.02 -5.31
C SER A 101 -0.85 12.61 -6.27
N PHE A 102 -1.34 11.81 -7.21
CA PHE A 102 -2.40 12.22 -8.16
C PHE A 102 -3.68 12.69 -7.45
N PHE A 103 -4.06 12.09 -6.32
CA PHE A 103 -5.22 12.53 -5.54
C PHE A 103 -5.05 13.92 -4.93
N TYR A 104 -3.84 14.27 -4.51
CA TYR A 104 -3.55 15.58 -3.96
C TYR A 104 -3.42 16.65 -5.04
N LEU A 105 -2.82 16.29 -6.19
CA LEU A 105 -2.76 17.17 -7.36
C LEU A 105 -4.16 17.48 -7.91
N SER A 106 -5.03 16.48 -8.04
CA SER A 106 -6.41 16.70 -8.50
C SER A 106 -7.22 17.58 -7.54
N LYS A 107 -6.94 17.52 -6.23
CA LYS A 107 -7.51 18.45 -5.25
C LYS A 107 -7.01 19.89 -5.45
N THR A 108 -5.72 20.10 -5.73
CA THR A 108 -5.19 21.46 -5.97
C THR A 108 -5.77 22.08 -7.24
N VAL A 109 -5.99 21.30 -8.30
CA VAL A 109 -6.61 21.79 -9.54
C VAL A 109 -8.07 22.22 -9.31
N LYS A 110 -8.85 21.45 -8.53
CA LYS A 110 -10.24 21.82 -8.19
C LYS A 110 -10.37 23.02 -7.24
N ARG A 111 -9.28 23.48 -6.63
CA ARG A 111 -9.26 24.68 -5.77
C ARG A 111 -9.13 26.00 -6.56
N HIS A 112 -8.92 25.93 -7.87
CA HIS A 112 -8.98 27.06 -8.80
C HIS A 112 -10.18 26.90 -9.74
N PRO A 113 -11.37 27.27 -9.26
CA PRO A 113 -12.18 28.26 -9.98
C PRO A 113 -12.62 29.45 -9.10
#